data_AF-A0A4W4DNG2-F1
#
_entry.id   AF-A0A4W4DNG2-F1
#
_cell.length_a   1.000
_cell.length_b   1.000
_cell.length_c   1.000
_cell.angle_alpha   90.00
_cell.angle_beta   90.00
_cell.angle_gamma   90.00
#
_symmetry.space_group_name_H-M   'P 1'
#
loop_
_entity.id
_entity.type
_entity.pdbx_description
1 polymer ?
#
loop_
_entity_poly.entity_id
_entity_poly.type
_entity_poly.pdbx_seq_one_letter_code
_entity_poly.pdbx_strand_id
1 'polypeptide(L)'
;TFFSLLPHVESLHLYRQPFHLLNHNKSDSCHPQNHIVFLKTHKTASSTILNILFRYGDSRNLTFALPANMYSQLYYPNFFLPYFVEGVNPRRVTEFHIMCNHMRFKGLEVRKVMPVDTFYFSILRNPLSMMESLFTYYKSTQAFHSFKTLQDFLLDGGQSYNASFPSNHYARNILTFDFGLDNSAPVNKSELVKFSTSLIATVESNFHLILISEYFDESMVLLKHALCWTLEDVVSFRLNSRSEKSRSKLTPEVAEKVKQWSSLDWHLYQHFNRSFWQRIDTVLGHAKLREEVKLLRARRAELEKICLLGGGAVDPEQVHDSSVKPFQYGTAVIQGYNIRPGLNNDTHHLCQRMITPELQYTRAMYTKQFPDLVPPLKNIDTIRAKISISTELLETCDL
;
A
#
# COMPACT_ATOMS: atom_id res chain seq x y z
N THR A 1 23.84 -5.38 -54.79
CA THR A 1 24.89 -5.56 -53.78
C THR A 1 24.93 -4.32 -52.91
N PHE A 2 24.26 -4.33 -51.76
CA PHE A 2 24.57 -3.49 -50.60
C PHE A 2 23.87 -4.12 -49.39
N PHE A 3 24.68 -4.60 -48.45
CA PHE A 3 24.28 -5.27 -47.22
C PHE A 3 23.65 -4.25 -46.26
N SER A 4 22.45 -4.55 -45.76
CA SER A 4 21.84 -3.87 -44.61
C SER A 4 22.25 -4.61 -43.33
N LEU A 5 23.03 -3.94 -42.47
CA LEU A 5 23.35 -4.40 -41.11
C LEU A 5 22.14 -4.16 -40.19
N LEU A 6 21.52 -5.26 -39.75
CA LEU A 6 20.67 -5.31 -38.56
C LEU A 6 21.57 -5.42 -37.32
N PRO A 7 21.32 -4.69 -36.22
CA PRO A 7 21.96 -5.01 -34.95
C PRO A 7 21.29 -6.26 -34.36
N HIS A 8 22.13 -7.26 -34.09
CA HIS A 8 21.80 -8.48 -33.36
C HIS A 8 21.09 -8.18 -32.03
N VAL A 9 19.91 -8.76 -31.86
CA VAL A 9 19.22 -8.90 -30.57
C VAL A 9 19.88 -10.06 -29.81
N GLU A 10 21.00 -9.81 -29.16
CA GLU A 10 21.62 -10.74 -28.21
C GLU A 10 22.07 -9.98 -26.94
N SER A 11 21.13 -9.53 -26.09
CA SER A 11 21.47 -9.16 -24.71
C SER A 11 20.32 -9.18 -23.68
N LEU A 12 19.19 -9.85 -23.97
CA LEU A 12 18.03 -9.92 -23.06
C LEU A 12 17.93 -11.23 -22.27
N HIS A 13 19.01 -12.00 -22.15
CA HIS A 13 19.02 -13.30 -21.44
C HIS A 13 19.86 -13.34 -20.14
N LEU A 14 20.45 -12.23 -19.73
CA LEU A 14 21.03 -12.08 -18.41
C LEU A 14 19.99 -11.37 -17.54
N TYR A 15 19.67 -11.90 -16.35
CA TYR A 15 18.62 -11.47 -15.40
C TYR A 15 17.23 -12.14 -15.47
N ARG A 16 17.15 -13.40 -15.93
CA ARG A 16 16.14 -14.34 -15.41
C ARG A 16 16.74 -15.10 -14.24
N GLN A 17 16.70 -14.54 -13.03
CA GLN A 17 16.66 -15.38 -11.84
C GLN A 17 15.19 -15.47 -11.43
N PRO A 18 14.54 -16.63 -11.58
CA PRO A 18 13.32 -16.91 -10.84
C PRO A 18 13.64 -16.64 -9.36
N PHE A 19 12.75 -15.97 -8.63
CA PHE A 19 12.82 -16.00 -7.17
C PHE A 19 12.66 -17.46 -6.76
N HIS A 20 13.79 -18.16 -6.59
CA HIS A 20 13.79 -19.50 -6.05
C HIS A 20 13.08 -19.40 -4.71
N LEU A 21 12.02 -20.19 -4.57
CA LEU A 21 11.37 -20.47 -3.30
C LEU A 21 12.49 -20.58 -2.27
N LEU A 22 12.53 -19.66 -1.30
CA LEU A 22 13.37 -19.82 -0.11
C LEU A 22 12.89 -21.11 0.55
N ASN A 23 13.52 -22.21 0.16
CA ASN A 23 13.39 -23.51 0.74
C ASN A 23 14.16 -23.36 2.05
N HIS A 24 13.43 -23.14 3.14
CA HIS A 24 14.02 -23.17 4.46
C HIS A 24 14.48 -24.60 4.73
N ASN A 25 15.72 -24.91 4.36
CA ASN A 25 16.42 -26.04 4.92
C ASN A 25 16.49 -25.82 6.43
N LYS A 26 16.03 -26.83 7.18
CA LYS A 26 16.13 -26.92 8.64
C LYS A 26 17.61 -27.02 9.05
N SER A 27 18.37 -25.92 9.04
CA SER A 27 19.58 -25.73 9.89
C SER A 27 20.29 -24.38 9.69
N ASP A 28 19.61 -23.26 9.49
CA ASP A 28 20.24 -21.93 9.62
C ASP A 28 19.29 -21.00 10.39
N SER A 29 19.85 -20.22 11.33
CA SER A 29 19.10 -19.21 12.07
C SER A 29 18.49 -18.19 11.09
N CYS A 30 17.16 -18.07 11.10
CA CYS A 30 16.44 -17.04 10.34
C CYS A 30 16.84 -15.65 10.87
N HIS A 31 17.37 -14.77 10.01
CA HIS A 31 17.74 -13.41 10.40
C HIS A 31 16.65 -12.42 10.00
N PRO A 32 16.24 -11.48 10.87
CA PRO A 32 15.23 -10.49 10.53
C PRO A 32 15.60 -9.69 9.27
N GLN A 33 14.71 -9.70 8.28
CA GLN A 33 14.88 -8.93 7.06
C GLN A 33 14.67 -7.44 7.36
N ASN A 34 15.62 -6.61 6.95
CA ASN A 34 15.57 -5.15 7.14
C ASN A 34 15.45 -4.38 5.82
N HIS A 35 15.96 -4.93 4.72
CA HIS A 35 15.83 -4.35 3.38
C HIS A 35 14.48 -4.75 2.78
N ILE A 36 13.54 -3.83 2.73
CA ILE A 36 12.14 -4.08 2.43
C ILE A 36 11.59 -3.03 1.47
N VAL A 37 10.95 -3.50 0.41
CA VAL A 37 10.06 -2.69 -0.42
C VAL A 37 8.66 -3.20 -0.25
N PHE A 38 7.78 -2.33 0.24
CA PHE A 38 6.34 -2.56 0.22
C PHE A 38 5.72 -1.67 -0.84
N LEU A 39 5.27 -2.25 -1.95
CA LEU A 39 4.42 -1.50 -2.88
C LEU A 39 3.04 -1.34 -2.26
N LYS A 40 2.79 -0.14 -1.74
CA LYS A 40 1.51 0.24 -1.17
C LYS A 40 0.46 0.44 -2.27
N THR A 41 -0.52 -0.44 -2.34
CA THR A 41 -1.65 -0.36 -3.29
C THR A 41 -2.86 0.35 -2.68
N HIS A 42 -3.73 0.92 -3.52
CA HIS A 42 -4.88 1.69 -3.09
C HIS A 42 -6.03 0.82 -2.55
N LYS A 43 -6.61 1.24 -1.41
CA LYS A 43 -7.81 0.64 -0.79
C LYS A 43 -7.70 -0.84 -0.36
N THR A 44 -6.48 -1.32 -0.14
CA THR A 44 -6.13 -2.71 0.25
C THR A 44 -5.71 -2.87 1.72
N ALA A 45 -6.15 -1.96 2.61
CA ALA A 45 -5.68 -1.87 4.02
C ALA A 45 -4.16 -1.60 4.16
N SER A 46 -3.53 -1.12 3.09
CA SER A 46 -2.09 -0.90 2.98
C SER A 46 -1.53 0.17 3.94
N SER A 47 -2.34 1.15 4.39
CA SER A 47 -1.94 2.09 5.46
C SER A 47 -1.66 1.37 6.80
N THR A 48 -2.30 0.24 7.07
CA THR A 48 -2.01 -0.56 8.29
C THR A 48 -0.63 -1.22 8.17
N ILE A 49 -0.28 -1.75 6.99
CA ILE A 49 1.06 -2.33 6.74
C ILE A 49 2.13 -1.25 6.80
N LEU A 50 1.88 -0.07 6.22
CA LEU A 50 2.82 1.06 6.33
C LEU A 50 3.09 1.42 7.80
N ASN A 51 2.07 1.46 8.66
CA ASN A 51 2.27 1.68 10.09
C ASN A 51 3.12 0.58 10.76
N ILE A 52 2.89 -0.69 10.41
CA ILE A 52 3.74 -1.81 10.85
C ILE A 52 5.20 -1.57 10.45
N LEU A 53 5.46 -1.24 9.19
CA LEU A 53 6.81 -1.01 8.67
C LEU A 53 7.50 0.19 9.31
N PHE A 54 6.79 1.30 9.49
CA PHE A 54 7.30 2.47 10.20
C PHE A 54 7.63 2.14 11.65
N ARG A 55 6.76 1.42 12.38
CA ARG A 55 7.03 1.00 13.75
C ARG A 55 8.26 0.10 13.85
N TYR A 56 8.36 -0.89 12.96
CA TYR A 56 9.49 -1.80 12.88
C TYR A 56 10.80 -1.03 12.67
N GLY A 57 10.89 -0.23 11.61
CA GLY A 57 12.12 0.50 11.28
C GLY A 57 12.48 1.56 12.30
N ASP A 58 11.51 2.33 12.80
CA ASP A 58 11.73 3.37 13.81
C ASP A 58 12.26 2.80 15.13
N SER A 59 11.76 1.63 15.57
CA SER A 59 12.25 0.95 16.78
C SER A 59 13.68 0.42 16.68
N ARG A 60 14.19 0.29 15.45
CA ARG A 60 15.51 -0.28 15.13
C ARG A 60 16.44 0.74 14.46
N ASN A 61 16.04 2.02 14.46
CA ASN A 61 16.77 3.11 13.80
C ASN A 61 17.12 2.82 12.33
N LEU A 62 16.23 2.13 11.62
CA LEU A 62 16.40 1.87 10.19
C LEU A 62 16.11 3.14 9.37
N THR A 63 16.85 3.30 8.27
CA THR A 63 16.71 4.42 7.34
C THR A 63 15.59 4.16 6.33
N PHE A 64 14.68 5.10 6.17
CA PHE A 64 13.56 5.01 5.23
C PHE A 64 13.84 5.75 3.93
N ALA A 65 13.44 5.16 2.80
CA ALA A 65 13.37 5.85 1.51
C ALA A 65 12.08 6.69 1.47
N LEU A 66 12.13 7.87 2.09
CA LEU A 66 11.00 8.78 2.24
C LEU A 66 10.87 9.71 1.02
N PRO A 67 9.66 10.19 0.70
CA PRO A 67 9.49 11.16 -0.37
C PRO A 67 10.27 12.46 -0.14
N ALA A 68 10.92 12.95 -1.20
CA ALA A 68 11.61 14.23 -1.23
C ALA A 68 10.68 15.40 -0.87
N ASN A 69 11.24 16.49 -0.34
CA ASN A 69 10.51 17.73 -0.04
C ASN A 69 9.33 17.56 0.93
N MET A 70 9.39 16.57 1.82
CA MET A 70 8.35 16.30 2.81
C MET A 70 6.98 15.92 2.20
N TYR A 71 6.96 15.46 0.95
CA TYR A 71 5.75 14.91 0.35
C TYR A 71 5.29 13.63 1.07
N SER A 72 4.03 13.26 0.90
CA SER A 72 3.47 12.03 1.49
C SER A 72 3.62 10.80 0.58
N GLN A 73 3.88 11.02 -0.70
CA GLN A 73 3.95 10.00 -1.75
C GLN A 73 5.18 10.23 -2.62
N LEU A 74 5.69 9.16 -3.24
CA LEU A 74 6.84 9.17 -4.15
C LEU A 74 6.41 9.61 -5.56
N TYR A 75 5.82 10.81 -5.62
CA TYR A 75 5.42 11.52 -6.85
C TYR A 75 4.41 10.76 -7.75
N TYR A 76 3.54 9.97 -7.12
CA TYR A 76 2.39 9.33 -7.77
C TYR A 76 1.47 10.40 -8.39
N PRO A 77 0.86 10.19 -9.57
CA PRO A 77 0.74 8.94 -10.34
C PRO A 77 1.85 8.69 -11.38
N ASN A 78 2.92 9.49 -11.35
CA ASN A 78 4.05 9.29 -12.26
C ASN A 78 4.82 8.02 -11.90
N PHE A 79 5.39 7.36 -12.92
CA PHE A 79 6.31 6.25 -12.69
C PHE A 79 7.43 6.65 -11.74
N PHE A 80 7.69 5.81 -10.75
CA PHE A 80 8.73 6.05 -9.75
C PHE A 80 10.10 6.30 -10.42
N LEU A 81 10.80 7.31 -9.92
CA LEU A 81 12.18 7.63 -10.27
C LEU A 81 12.99 7.83 -8.99
N PRO A 82 14.31 7.50 -8.99
CA PRO A 82 15.11 7.50 -7.77
C PRO A 82 15.16 8.86 -7.05
N TYR A 83 15.14 9.97 -7.81
CA TYR A 83 15.21 11.32 -7.25
C TYR A 83 13.93 11.76 -6.52
N PHE A 84 12.87 10.95 -6.53
CA PHE A 84 11.69 11.18 -5.67
C PHE A 84 11.95 10.81 -4.21
N VAL A 85 13.08 10.17 -3.90
CA VAL A 85 13.49 9.81 -2.55
C VAL A 85 14.45 10.85 -2.00
N GLU A 86 14.13 11.37 -0.81
CA GLU A 86 14.99 12.34 -0.11
C GLU A 86 16.36 11.73 0.20
N GLY A 87 17.42 12.50 -0.05
CA GLY A 87 18.79 12.06 0.16
C GLY A 87 19.38 11.14 -0.92
N VAL A 88 18.65 10.82 -2.00
CA VAL A 88 19.25 10.21 -3.21
C VAL A 88 20.01 11.25 -4.03
N ASN A 89 19.46 12.45 -4.19
CA ASN A 89 20.12 13.56 -4.89
C ASN A 89 20.00 14.88 -4.11
N PRO A 90 21.11 15.43 -3.57
CA PRO A 90 22.46 14.85 -3.54
C PRO A 90 22.51 13.56 -2.71
N ARG A 91 23.48 12.67 -2.96
CA ARG A 91 23.65 11.37 -2.26
C ARG A 91 24.00 11.57 -0.77
N ARG A 92 23.03 11.95 0.04
CA ARG A 92 23.14 12.14 1.50
C ARG A 92 22.96 10.85 2.27
N VAL A 93 22.19 9.91 1.70
CA VAL A 93 21.94 8.60 2.28
C VAL A 93 22.65 7.55 1.44
N THR A 94 23.47 6.72 2.08
CA THR A 94 24.24 5.66 1.42
C THR A 94 23.44 4.36 1.31
N GLU A 95 22.50 4.13 2.22
CA GLU A 95 21.74 2.88 2.32
C GLU A 95 20.33 3.15 2.86
N PHE A 96 19.34 2.62 2.15
CA PHE A 96 17.94 2.67 2.55
C PHE A 96 17.47 1.27 2.92
N HIS A 97 16.79 1.16 4.05
CA HIS A 97 16.29 -0.10 4.56
C HIS A 97 14.84 -0.33 4.14
N ILE A 98 13.96 0.67 4.28
CA ILE A 98 12.53 0.48 4.02
C ILE A 98 11.99 1.52 3.05
N MET A 99 11.33 1.07 1.99
CA MET A 99 10.56 1.90 1.06
C MET A 99 9.11 1.44 1.05
N CYS A 100 8.18 2.27 1.53
CA CYS A 100 6.80 1.85 1.73
C CYS A 100 5.72 2.92 1.46
N ASN A 101 6.11 4.13 1.04
CA ASN A 101 5.17 5.18 0.64
C ASN A 101 4.57 4.88 -0.75
N HIS A 102 3.39 5.45 -1.04
CA HIS A 102 2.73 5.27 -2.34
C HIS A 102 3.64 5.70 -3.51
N MET A 103 3.67 4.88 -4.55
CA MET A 103 4.39 5.13 -5.81
C MET A 103 3.66 4.42 -6.95
N ARG A 104 3.86 4.85 -8.19
CA ARG A 104 3.57 4.00 -9.35
C ARG A 104 4.82 3.21 -9.66
N PHE A 105 4.74 1.88 -9.53
CA PHE A 105 5.94 1.06 -9.48
C PHE A 105 6.74 1.10 -10.79
N LYS A 106 8.07 1.12 -10.68
CA LYS A 106 8.99 0.89 -11.80
C LYS A 106 10.20 0.14 -11.28
N GLY A 107 10.15 -1.20 -11.34
CA GLY A 107 11.09 -2.07 -10.62
C GLY A 107 12.57 -1.79 -10.87
N LEU A 108 12.95 -1.52 -12.12
CA LEU A 108 14.34 -1.17 -12.46
C LEU A 108 14.82 0.15 -11.81
N GLU A 109 13.92 1.09 -11.54
CA GLU A 109 14.25 2.34 -10.86
C GLU A 109 14.31 2.16 -9.34
N VAL A 110 13.40 1.35 -8.78
CA VAL A 110 13.42 1.02 -7.35
C VAL A 110 14.72 0.31 -6.95
N ARG A 111 15.21 -0.61 -7.80
CA ARG A 111 16.49 -1.31 -7.59
C ARG A 111 17.73 -0.41 -7.65
N LYS A 112 17.62 0.83 -8.14
CA LYS A 112 18.72 1.81 -8.07
C LYS A 112 18.84 2.48 -6.70
N VAL A 113 17.78 2.38 -5.87
CA VAL A 113 17.72 2.99 -4.54
C VAL A 113 17.94 1.94 -3.44
N MET A 114 17.34 0.77 -3.61
CA MET A 114 17.29 -0.27 -2.58
C MET A 114 18.42 -1.30 -2.75
N PRO A 115 19.00 -1.83 -1.65
CA PRO A 115 20.00 -2.90 -1.70
C PRO A 115 19.55 -4.15 -2.46
N VAL A 116 20.50 -4.93 -2.98
CA VAL A 116 20.24 -6.12 -3.83
C VAL A 116 19.49 -7.25 -3.12
N ASP A 117 19.62 -7.36 -1.81
CA ASP A 117 18.96 -8.35 -0.94
C ASP A 117 17.57 -7.90 -0.47
N THR A 118 17.03 -6.82 -1.03
CA THR A 118 15.72 -6.27 -0.64
C THR A 118 14.57 -7.25 -0.88
N PHE A 119 13.74 -7.44 0.14
CA PHE A 119 12.49 -8.20 0.05
C PHE A 119 11.34 -7.32 -0.43
N TYR A 120 10.90 -7.57 -1.67
CA TYR A 120 9.75 -6.91 -2.31
C TYR A 120 8.45 -7.63 -2.01
N PHE A 121 7.46 -6.92 -1.47
CA PHE A 121 6.11 -7.44 -1.32
C PHE A 121 5.03 -6.39 -1.57
N SER A 122 3.79 -6.84 -1.75
CA SER A 122 2.62 -5.98 -1.87
C SER A 122 1.38 -6.66 -1.28
N ILE A 123 0.22 -6.03 -1.40
CA ILE A 123 -1.07 -6.55 -0.95
C ILE A 123 -2.14 -6.27 -2.00
N LEU A 124 -3.02 -7.23 -2.24
CA LEU A 124 -4.21 -7.07 -3.09
C LEU A 124 -5.47 -7.19 -2.26
N ARG A 125 -6.57 -6.72 -2.86
CA ARG A 125 -7.92 -6.90 -2.35
C ARG A 125 -8.82 -7.34 -3.49
N ASN A 126 -9.89 -8.06 -3.19
CA ASN A 126 -10.89 -8.42 -4.17
C ASN A 126 -11.48 -7.14 -4.79
N PRO A 127 -11.39 -6.96 -6.12
CA PRO A 127 -11.88 -5.75 -6.79
C PRO A 127 -13.38 -5.52 -6.57
N LEU A 128 -14.16 -6.58 -6.31
CA LEU A 128 -15.58 -6.46 -5.96
C LEU A 128 -15.78 -5.66 -4.66
N SER A 129 -15.02 -5.99 -3.62
CA SER A 129 -15.13 -5.31 -2.32
C SER A 129 -14.40 -3.97 -2.31
N MET A 130 -13.49 -3.76 -3.27
CA MET A 130 -12.70 -2.56 -3.43
C MET A 130 -13.43 -1.46 -4.21
N MET A 131 -14.22 -1.81 -5.24
CA MET A 131 -14.84 -0.84 -6.15
C MET A 131 -15.79 0.14 -5.44
N GLU A 132 -16.59 -0.34 -4.49
CA GLU A 132 -17.41 0.54 -3.63
C GLU A 132 -16.53 1.56 -2.89
N SER A 133 -15.38 1.12 -2.41
CA SER A 133 -14.46 1.98 -1.68
C SER A 133 -13.73 2.99 -2.55
N LEU A 134 -13.44 2.64 -3.80
CA LEU A 134 -12.88 3.57 -4.78
C LEU A 134 -13.92 4.63 -5.15
N PHE A 135 -15.14 4.21 -5.50
CA PHE A 135 -16.22 5.12 -5.89
C PHE A 135 -16.54 6.16 -4.80
N THR A 136 -16.71 5.71 -3.55
CA THR A 136 -17.06 6.60 -2.43
C THR A 136 -15.91 7.54 -2.05
N TYR A 137 -14.68 7.05 -2.07
CA TYR A 137 -13.50 7.83 -1.69
C TYR A 137 -13.12 8.85 -2.77
N TYR A 138 -13.11 8.46 -4.04
CA TYR A 138 -12.75 9.30 -5.18
C TYR A 138 -13.97 9.95 -5.86
N LYS A 139 -15.09 10.09 -5.14
CA LYS A 139 -16.37 10.54 -5.68
C LYS A 139 -16.29 11.88 -6.44
N SER A 140 -15.37 12.76 -6.06
CA SER A 140 -15.12 14.07 -6.68
C SER A 140 -14.38 14.02 -8.01
N THR A 141 -13.72 12.90 -8.35
CA THR A 141 -12.98 12.75 -9.61
C THR A 141 -13.91 12.79 -10.81
N GLN A 142 -13.40 13.21 -11.96
CA GLN A 142 -14.19 13.31 -13.19
C GLN A 142 -14.80 11.96 -13.62
N ALA A 143 -14.13 10.84 -13.34
CA ALA A 143 -14.70 9.51 -13.58
C ALA A 143 -15.99 9.23 -12.78
N PHE A 144 -16.13 9.79 -11.58
CA PHE A 144 -17.22 9.43 -10.65
C PHE A 144 -18.20 10.57 -10.36
N HIS A 145 -17.81 11.84 -10.52
CA HIS A 145 -18.54 12.99 -9.99
C HIS A 145 -19.99 13.11 -10.47
N SER A 146 -20.26 12.79 -11.74
CA SER A 146 -21.57 12.88 -12.38
C SER A 146 -22.53 11.74 -11.98
N PHE A 147 -22.01 10.61 -11.50
CA PHE A 147 -22.81 9.43 -11.19
C PHE A 147 -23.34 9.45 -9.76
N LYS A 148 -24.64 9.29 -9.58
CA LYS A 148 -25.24 9.27 -8.23
C LYS A 148 -24.85 8.01 -7.46
N THR A 149 -24.87 6.86 -8.13
CA THR A 149 -24.53 5.56 -7.53
C THR A 149 -23.42 4.85 -8.31
N LEU A 150 -22.74 3.91 -7.64
CA LEU A 150 -21.78 3.02 -8.31
C LEU A 150 -22.46 2.19 -9.40
N GLN A 151 -23.72 1.80 -9.21
CA GLN A 151 -24.47 1.06 -10.22
C GLN A 151 -24.65 1.88 -11.50
N ASP A 152 -25.00 3.17 -11.40
CA ASP A 152 -25.13 4.06 -12.55
C ASP A 152 -23.80 4.17 -13.32
N PHE A 153 -22.68 4.33 -12.61
CA PHE A 153 -21.35 4.36 -13.20
C PHE A 153 -21.01 3.06 -13.94
N LEU A 154 -21.34 1.90 -13.36
CA LEU A 154 -21.07 0.61 -13.99
C LEU A 154 -22.01 0.33 -15.18
N LEU A 155 -23.21 0.92 -15.19
CA LEU A 155 -24.16 0.82 -16.30
C LEU A 155 -23.75 1.69 -17.49
N ASP A 156 -23.05 2.81 -17.26
CA ASP A 156 -22.45 3.64 -18.31
C ASP A 156 -21.43 2.85 -19.16
N GLY A 157 -20.83 1.79 -18.60
CA GLY A 157 -19.96 0.89 -19.36
C GLY A 157 -18.67 1.54 -19.86
N GLY A 158 -18.29 2.69 -19.30
CA GLY A 158 -17.07 3.43 -19.64
C GLY A 158 -17.24 4.49 -20.74
N GLN A 159 -18.45 4.80 -21.17
CA GLN A 159 -18.70 5.86 -22.16
C GLN A 159 -18.22 7.23 -21.67
N SER A 160 -18.39 7.49 -20.37
CA SER A 160 -17.98 8.73 -19.73
C SER A 160 -16.53 8.67 -19.21
N TYR A 161 -15.85 7.52 -19.35
CA TYR A 161 -14.50 7.33 -18.85
C TYR A 161 -13.44 7.71 -19.89
N ASN A 162 -12.49 8.54 -19.49
CA ASN A 162 -11.32 8.86 -20.29
C ASN A 162 -10.07 8.83 -19.41
N ALA A 163 -9.11 7.97 -19.77
CA ALA A 163 -7.89 7.74 -19.01
C ALA A 163 -6.93 8.93 -19.00
N SER A 164 -7.06 9.86 -19.95
CA SER A 164 -6.20 11.04 -20.06
C SER A 164 -6.54 12.13 -19.05
N PHE A 165 -7.73 12.09 -18.42
CA PHE A 165 -8.07 13.08 -17.40
C PHE A 165 -7.33 12.80 -16.09
N PRO A 166 -6.91 13.87 -15.37
CA PRO A 166 -6.30 13.75 -14.06
C PRO A 166 -7.12 12.87 -13.11
N SER A 167 -6.44 12.08 -12.29
CA SER A 167 -7.05 11.21 -11.27
C SER A 167 -7.99 10.09 -11.78
N ASN A 168 -8.30 10.00 -13.08
CA ASN A 168 -9.18 8.94 -13.61
C ASN A 168 -8.56 7.53 -13.56
N HIS A 169 -7.25 7.40 -13.35
CA HIS A 169 -6.60 6.11 -13.14
C HIS A 169 -7.15 5.38 -11.89
N TYR A 170 -7.64 6.09 -10.86
CA TYR A 170 -8.26 5.49 -9.67
C TYR A 170 -9.53 4.69 -9.98
N ALA A 171 -10.20 5.00 -11.10
CA ALA A 171 -11.45 4.37 -11.44
C ALA A 171 -11.29 3.06 -12.22
N ARG A 172 -10.12 2.74 -12.77
CA ARG A 172 -9.94 1.62 -13.71
C ARG A 172 -8.72 0.79 -13.38
N ASN A 173 -8.90 -0.50 -13.06
CA ASN A 173 -7.82 -1.45 -12.79
C ASN A 173 -6.66 -0.85 -11.95
N ILE A 174 -7.02 -0.22 -10.82
CA ILE A 174 -6.08 0.57 -10.02
C ILE A 174 -4.93 -0.27 -9.46
N LEU A 175 -5.15 -1.55 -9.14
CA LEU A 175 -4.04 -2.40 -8.68
C LEU A 175 -3.03 -2.58 -9.81
N THR A 176 -3.49 -2.89 -11.02
CA THR A 176 -2.65 -2.98 -12.21
C THR A 176 -1.88 -1.68 -12.46
N PHE A 177 -2.53 -0.53 -12.29
CA PHE A 177 -1.89 0.78 -12.38
C PHE A 177 -0.80 0.99 -11.32
N ASP A 178 -1.08 0.66 -10.06
CA ASP A 178 -0.14 0.75 -8.92
C ASP A 178 1.13 -0.08 -9.19
N PHE A 179 0.98 -1.28 -9.77
CA PHE A 179 2.10 -2.14 -10.22
C PHE A 179 2.91 -1.56 -11.39
N GLY A 180 2.55 -0.37 -11.89
CA GLY A 180 3.27 0.27 -12.98
C GLY A 180 2.94 -0.30 -14.36
N LEU A 181 1.78 -0.94 -14.49
CA LEU A 181 1.37 -1.57 -15.73
C LEU A 181 0.28 -0.74 -16.42
N ASP A 182 0.05 -1.03 -17.70
CA ASP A 182 -1.08 -0.43 -18.41
C ASP A 182 -2.38 -1.03 -17.88
N ASN A 183 -3.24 -0.16 -17.37
CA ASN A 183 -4.51 -0.49 -16.74
C ASN A 183 -5.68 -0.51 -17.74
N SER A 184 -5.39 -0.30 -19.03
CA SER A 184 -6.32 -0.44 -20.15
C SER A 184 -6.52 -1.93 -20.46
N ALA A 185 -7.75 -2.41 -20.35
CA ALA A 185 -8.05 -3.82 -20.61
C ALA A 185 -8.40 -4.04 -22.09
N PRO A 186 -7.80 -5.04 -22.77
CA PRO A 186 -8.24 -5.42 -24.11
C PRO A 186 -9.73 -5.79 -24.15
N VAL A 187 -10.43 -5.38 -25.21
CA VAL A 187 -11.85 -5.70 -25.40
C VAL A 187 -12.05 -7.17 -25.79
N ASN A 188 -11.15 -7.73 -26.59
CA ASN A 188 -11.19 -9.12 -26.99
C ASN A 188 -10.80 -10.05 -25.81
N LYS A 189 -11.62 -11.07 -25.54
CA LYS A 189 -11.40 -12.00 -24.42
C LYS A 189 -10.08 -12.78 -24.52
N SER A 190 -9.68 -13.22 -25.71
CA SER A 190 -8.42 -13.96 -25.90
C SER A 190 -7.20 -13.06 -25.66
N GLU A 191 -7.27 -11.82 -26.13
CA GLU A 191 -6.22 -10.82 -25.89
C GLU A 191 -6.15 -10.44 -24.41
N LEU A 192 -7.29 -10.25 -23.75
CA LEU A 192 -7.37 -9.97 -22.32
C LEU A 192 -6.69 -11.06 -21.50
N VAL A 193 -6.92 -12.34 -21.82
CA VAL A 193 -6.29 -13.46 -21.11
C VAL A 193 -4.77 -13.43 -21.32
N LYS A 194 -4.29 -13.30 -22.58
CA LYS A 194 -2.85 -13.23 -22.88
C LYS A 194 -2.18 -12.06 -22.16
N PHE A 195 -2.81 -10.89 -22.20
CA PHE A 195 -2.32 -9.69 -21.55
C PHE A 195 -2.28 -9.86 -20.02
N SER A 196 -3.36 -10.40 -19.43
CA SER A 196 -3.41 -10.69 -17.99
C SER A 196 -2.33 -11.68 -17.56
N THR A 197 -2.06 -12.73 -18.35
CA THR A 197 -0.96 -13.67 -18.08
C THR A 197 0.40 -12.97 -18.08
N SER A 198 0.65 -12.07 -19.04
CA SER A 198 1.90 -11.30 -19.09
C SER A 198 2.07 -10.34 -17.90
N LEU A 199 0.98 -9.68 -17.49
CA LEU A 199 0.94 -8.80 -16.32
C LEU A 199 1.26 -9.58 -15.05
N ILE A 200 0.58 -10.72 -14.85
CA ILE A 200 0.81 -11.62 -13.70
C ILE A 200 2.27 -12.05 -13.64
N ALA A 201 2.84 -12.53 -14.75
CA ALA A 201 4.24 -12.93 -14.81
C ALA A 201 5.20 -11.78 -14.47
N THR A 202 4.86 -10.55 -14.86
CA THR A 202 5.65 -9.35 -14.52
C THR A 202 5.58 -9.05 -13.02
N VAL A 203 4.42 -9.20 -12.38
CA VAL A 203 4.31 -9.04 -10.92
C VAL A 203 5.07 -10.15 -10.20
N GLU A 204 4.95 -11.40 -10.62
CA GLU A 204 5.70 -12.53 -10.03
C GLU A 204 7.21 -12.35 -10.14
N SER A 205 7.72 -11.78 -11.25
CA SER A 205 9.15 -11.55 -11.42
C SER A 205 9.70 -10.38 -10.59
N ASN A 206 8.84 -9.54 -10.02
CA ASN A 206 9.25 -8.35 -9.26
C ASN A 206 8.99 -8.46 -7.75
N PHE A 207 8.06 -9.32 -7.33
CA PHE A 207 7.62 -9.41 -5.94
C PHE A 207 7.81 -10.82 -5.39
N HIS A 208 8.41 -10.91 -4.20
CA HIS A 208 8.60 -12.18 -3.47
C HIS A 208 7.29 -12.67 -2.84
N LEU A 209 6.41 -11.75 -2.46
CA LEU A 209 5.16 -12.06 -1.78
C LEU A 209 4.06 -11.06 -2.14
N ILE A 210 2.86 -11.57 -2.42
CA ILE A 210 1.65 -10.78 -2.57
C ILE A 210 0.65 -11.26 -1.52
N LEU A 211 0.28 -10.36 -0.61
CA LEU A 211 -0.67 -10.59 0.48
C LEU A 211 -2.12 -10.35 0.02
N ILE A 212 -3.10 -10.82 0.80
CA ILE A 212 -4.52 -10.68 0.49
C ILE A 212 -5.27 -10.03 1.65
N SER A 213 -5.90 -8.87 1.40
CA SER A 213 -6.60 -8.07 2.43
C SER A 213 -7.76 -8.80 3.10
N GLU A 214 -8.47 -9.68 2.39
CA GLU A 214 -9.56 -10.49 2.93
C GLU A 214 -9.07 -11.45 4.04
N TYR A 215 -7.80 -11.84 3.96
CA TYR A 215 -7.11 -12.72 4.90
C TYR A 215 -6.01 -11.95 5.60
N PHE A 216 -6.31 -10.75 6.12
CA PHE A 216 -5.30 -9.83 6.64
C PHE A 216 -4.49 -10.44 7.79
N ASP A 217 -5.15 -11.14 8.73
CA ASP A 217 -4.45 -11.76 9.86
C ASP A 217 -3.55 -12.90 9.39
N GLU A 218 -4.04 -13.74 8.47
CA GLU A 218 -3.26 -14.80 7.84
C GLU A 218 -2.08 -14.22 7.05
N SER A 219 -2.30 -13.09 6.37
CA SER A 219 -1.29 -12.34 5.62
C SER A 219 -0.20 -11.79 6.54
N MET A 220 -0.56 -11.28 7.73
CA MET A 220 0.43 -10.81 8.70
C MET A 220 1.24 -11.95 9.30
N VAL A 221 0.62 -13.11 9.55
CA VAL A 221 1.35 -14.32 9.96
C VAL A 221 2.31 -14.77 8.85
N LEU A 222 1.85 -14.84 7.60
CA LEU A 222 2.70 -15.21 6.47
C LEU A 222 3.87 -14.23 6.28
N LEU A 223 3.60 -12.92 6.38
CA LEU A 223 4.63 -11.88 6.30
C LEU A 223 5.65 -11.98 7.44
N LYS A 224 5.18 -12.24 8.67
CA LYS A 224 6.04 -12.49 9.84
C LYS A 224 7.05 -13.61 9.56
N HIS A 225 6.59 -14.74 9.00
CA HIS A 225 7.49 -15.84 8.64
C HIS A 225 8.42 -15.47 7.48
N ALA A 226 7.91 -14.80 6.46
CA ALA A 226 8.69 -14.41 5.29
C ALA A 226 9.84 -13.43 5.61
N LEU A 227 9.67 -12.59 6.64
CA LEU A 227 10.66 -11.59 7.05
C LEU A 227 11.49 -12.02 8.28
N CYS A 228 11.31 -13.24 8.80
CA CYS A 228 11.89 -13.67 10.09
C CYS A 228 11.56 -12.72 11.25
N TRP A 229 10.34 -12.18 11.28
CA TRP A 229 9.88 -11.23 12.30
C TRP A 229 9.18 -11.91 13.47
N THR A 230 8.98 -11.16 14.55
CA THR A 230 8.22 -11.62 15.73
C THR A 230 6.73 -11.26 15.62
N LEU A 231 5.92 -11.77 16.55
CA LEU A 231 4.50 -11.39 16.64
C LEU A 231 4.32 -9.89 16.93
N GLU A 232 5.19 -9.33 17.78
CA GLU A 232 5.14 -7.92 18.17
C GLU A 232 5.47 -6.97 17.00
N ASP A 233 6.25 -7.46 16.03
CA ASP A 233 6.60 -6.68 14.85
C ASP A 233 5.41 -6.51 13.89
N VAL A 234 4.45 -7.45 13.85
CA VAL A 234 3.31 -7.44 12.91
C VAL A 234 1.95 -7.12 13.54
N VAL A 235 1.85 -7.11 14.88
CA VAL A 235 0.59 -6.75 15.55
C VAL A 235 0.25 -5.27 15.32
N SER A 236 -0.98 -5.00 14.92
CA SER A 236 -1.45 -3.65 14.56
C SER A 236 -2.91 -3.45 14.87
N PHE A 237 -3.30 -2.18 15.02
CA PHE A 237 -4.70 -1.77 14.92
C PHE A 237 -5.05 -1.50 13.47
N ARG A 238 -6.33 -1.63 13.13
CA ARG A 238 -6.80 -1.37 11.77
C ARG A 238 -6.84 0.13 11.51
N LEU A 239 -5.93 0.63 10.70
CA LEU A 239 -5.88 2.05 10.34
C LEU A 239 -6.61 2.33 9.04
N ASN A 240 -7.06 3.58 8.89
CA ASN A 240 -7.75 4.08 7.70
C ASN A 240 -9.02 3.25 7.37
N SER A 241 -9.72 2.79 8.40
CA SER A 241 -10.96 2.04 8.26
C SER A 241 -12.14 2.98 8.05
N ARG A 242 -12.97 2.65 7.05
CA ARG A 242 -14.25 3.30 6.84
C ARG A 242 -15.31 2.71 7.75
N SER A 243 -16.15 3.59 8.30
CA SER A 243 -17.35 3.22 9.06
C SER A 243 -18.25 2.27 8.26
N GLU A 244 -18.75 1.21 8.90
CA GLU A 244 -19.66 0.24 8.28
C GLU A 244 -20.94 0.89 7.75
N LYS A 245 -21.38 1.99 8.36
CA LYS A 245 -22.55 2.78 7.92
C LYS A 245 -22.42 3.32 6.49
N SER A 246 -21.19 3.46 5.99
CA SER A 246 -20.90 3.97 4.65
C SER A 246 -20.72 2.88 3.59
N ARG A 247 -20.91 1.59 3.93
CA ARG A 247 -20.70 0.47 3.00
C ARG A 247 -22.02 0.01 2.37
N SER A 248 -22.03 -0.12 1.05
CA SER A 248 -23.14 -0.73 0.31
C SER A 248 -22.76 -2.16 -0.11
N LYS A 249 -23.70 -3.11 0.01
CA LYS A 249 -23.54 -4.46 -0.54
C LYS A 249 -23.86 -4.42 -2.02
N LEU A 250 -22.98 -4.99 -2.85
CA LEU A 250 -23.23 -5.12 -4.29
C LEU A 250 -24.19 -6.28 -4.55
N THR A 251 -25.15 -6.07 -5.46
CA THR A 251 -25.97 -7.16 -5.98
C THR A 251 -25.12 -8.07 -6.88
N PRO A 252 -25.53 -9.33 -7.11
CA PRO A 252 -24.80 -10.24 -7.99
C PRO A 252 -24.59 -9.68 -9.41
N GLU A 253 -25.59 -8.98 -9.95
CA GLU A 253 -25.51 -8.33 -11.26
C GLU A 253 -24.44 -7.23 -11.30
N VAL A 254 -24.45 -6.35 -10.28
CA VAL A 254 -23.46 -5.28 -10.16
C VAL A 254 -22.06 -5.86 -9.97
N ALA A 255 -21.93 -6.97 -9.24
CA ALA A 255 -20.64 -7.65 -9.07
C ALA A 255 -20.05 -8.13 -10.40
N GLU A 256 -20.84 -8.68 -11.32
CA GLU A 256 -20.34 -9.07 -12.65
C GLU A 256 -19.88 -7.85 -13.48
N LYS A 257 -20.60 -6.73 -13.40
CA LYS A 257 -20.15 -5.48 -14.03
C LYS A 257 -18.84 -4.98 -13.46
N VAL A 258 -18.62 -5.11 -12.14
CA VAL A 258 -17.32 -4.78 -11.52
C VAL A 258 -16.22 -5.69 -12.05
N LYS A 259 -16.44 -7.00 -12.21
CA LYS A 259 -15.43 -7.90 -12.80
C LYS A 259 -15.07 -7.51 -14.23
N GLN A 260 -16.04 -7.06 -15.02
CA GLN A 260 -15.80 -6.60 -16.38
C GLN A 260 -15.05 -5.25 -16.40
N TRP A 261 -15.45 -4.34 -15.51
CA TRP A 261 -14.84 -3.02 -15.39
C TRP A 261 -13.41 -3.07 -14.83
N SER A 262 -13.15 -3.98 -13.89
CA SER A 262 -11.85 -4.18 -13.25
C SER A 262 -11.24 -5.52 -13.68
N SER A 263 -11.31 -5.84 -14.98
CA SER A 263 -10.99 -7.18 -15.48
C SER A 263 -9.54 -7.58 -15.28
N LEU A 264 -8.58 -6.66 -15.38
CA LEU A 264 -7.17 -6.99 -15.13
C LEU A 264 -6.93 -7.25 -13.64
N ASP A 265 -7.48 -6.39 -12.78
CA ASP A 265 -7.40 -6.57 -11.32
C ASP A 265 -8.12 -7.84 -10.86
N TRP A 266 -9.19 -8.25 -11.55
CA TRP A 266 -9.88 -9.51 -11.29
C TRP A 266 -9.00 -10.73 -11.59
N HIS A 267 -8.34 -10.77 -12.76
CA HIS A 267 -7.40 -11.85 -13.09
C HIS A 267 -6.21 -11.86 -12.13
N LEU A 268 -5.67 -10.69 -11.80
CA LEU A 268 -4.58 -10.52 -10.84
C LEU A 268 -4.97 -11.09 -9.47
N TYR A 269 -6.12 -10.70 -8.93
CA TYR A 269 -6.63 -11.19 -7.65
C TYR A 269 -6.86 -12.70 -7.66
N GLN A 270 -7.48 -13.25 -8.71
CA GLN A 270 -7.73 -14.70 -8.78
C GLN A 270 -6.43 -15.51 -8.75
N HIS A 271 -5.39 -15.03 -9.46
CA HIS A 271 -4.08 -15.68 -9.47
C HIS A 271 -3.41 -15.61 -8.10
N PHE A 272 -3.26 -14.40 -7.55
CA PHE A 272 -2.51 -14.21 -6.31
C PHE A 272 -3.25 -14.70 -5.07
N ASN A 273 -4.58 -14.75 -5.07
CA ASN A 273 -5.33 -15.44 -4.01
C ASN A 273 -5.03 -16.94 -4.00
N ARG A 274 -4.97 -17.58 -5.18
CA ARG A 274 -4.60 -18.99 -5.29
C ARG A 274 -3.15 -19.23 -4.85
N SER A 275 -2.20 -18.43 -5.35
CA SER A 275 -0.78 -18.60 -5.01
C SER A 275 -0.48 -18.26 -3.54
N PHE A 276 -1.22 -17.35 -2.92
CA PHE A 276 -1.18 -17.07 -1.48
C PHE A 276 -1.47 -18.33 -0.64
N TRP A 277 -2.57 -19.03 -0.93
CA TRP A 277 -2.91 -20.27 -0.21
C TRP A 277 -1.93 -21.40 -0.49
N GLN A 278 -1.49 -21.56 -1.74
CA GLN A 278 -0.43 -22.52 -2.08
C GLN A 278 0.87 -22.25 -1.32
N ARG A 279 1.24 -20.97 -1.13
CA ARG A 279 2.40 -20.57 -0.34
C ARG A 279 2.22 -20.97 1.12
N ILE A 280 1.05 -20.69 1.71
CA ILE A 280 0.71 -21.11 3.09
C ILE A 280 0.84 -22.61 3.27
N ASP A 281 0.28 -23.40 2.35
CA ASP A 281 0.36 -24.86 2.37
C ASP A 281 1.81 -25.36 2.40
N THR A 282 2.67 -24.71 1.62
CA THR A 282 4.07 -25.11 1.45
C THR A 282 4.94 -24.69 2.65
N VAL A 283 4.76 -23.48 3.18
CA VAL A 283 5.71 -22.90 4.16
C VAL A 283 5.29 -23.05 5.62
N LEU A 284 3.99 -23.19 5.89
CA LEU A 284 3.47 -23.12 7.26
C LEU A 284 2.47 -24.24 7.57
N GLY A 285 1.56 -24.52 6.64
CA GLY A 285 0.41 -25.39 6.83
C GLY A 285 -0.74 -24.73 7.59
N HIS A 286 -1.96 -25.14 7.26
CA HIS A 286 -3.19 -24.53 7.80
C HIS A 286 -3.35 -24.65 9.32
N ALA A 287 -2.87 -25.73 9.94
CA ALA A 287 -3.01 -25.93 11.39
C ALA A 287 -2.23 -24.87 12.17
N LYS A 288 -0.94 -24.73 11.86
CA LYS A 288 -0.06 -23.73 12.47
C LYS A 288 -0.49 -22.31 12.15
N LEU A 289 -0.96 -22.05 10.92
CA LEU A 289 -1.55 -20.76 10.55
C LEU A 289 -2.69 -20.37 11.50
N ARG A 290 -3.65 -21.27 11.75
CA ARG A 290 -4.79 -20.99 12.64
C ARG A 290 -4.36 -20.69 14.07
N GLU A 291 -3.36 -21.41 14.58
CA GLU A 291 -2.81 -21.16 15.91
C GLU A 291 -2.14 -19.79 15.99
N GLU A 292 -1.28 -19.44 15.04
CA GLU A 292 -0.60 -18.14 15.04
C GLU A 292 -1.55 -16.97 14.79
N VAL A 293 -2.59 -17.14 13.96
CA VAL A 293 -3.66 -16.15 13.80
C VAL A 293 -4.41 -15.94 15.12
N LYS A 294 -4.68 -17.00 15.88
CA LYS A 294 -5.31 -16.90 17.21
C LYS A 294 -4.42 -16.10 18.17
N LEU A 295 -3.11 -16.35 18.17
CA LEU A 295 -2.15 -15.60 18.98
C LEU A 295 -2.10 -14.13 18.58
N LEU A 296 -2.05 -13.82 17.28
CA LEU A 296 -2.08 -12.47 16.75
C LEU A 296 -3.32 -11.71 17.19
N ARG A 297 -4.50 -12.32 17.08
CA ARG A 297 -5.77 -11.73 17.50
C ARG A 297 -5.84 -11.50 19.00
N ALA A 298 -5.38 -12.47 19.79
CA ALA A 298 -5.34 -12.36 21.26
C ALA A 298 -4.44 -11.20 21.68
N ARG A 299 -3.24 -11.08 21.08
CA ARG A 299 -2.30 -10.00 21.37
C ARG A 299 -2.83 -8.64 20.94
N ARG A 300 -3.47 -8.54 19.77
CA ARG A 300 -4.15 -7.31 19.33
C ARG A 300 -5.21 -6.88 20.35
N ALA A 301 -6.08 -7.81 20.78
CA ALA A 301 -7.15 -7.51 21.74
C ALA A 301 -6.61 -7.08 23.12
N GLU A 302 -5.47 -7.62 23.55
CA GLU A 302 -4.78 -7.16 24.75
C GLU A 302 -4.29 -5.71 24.60
N LEU A 303 -3.63 -5.39 23.48
CA LEU A 303 -3.16 -4.04 23.18
C LEU A 303 -4.32 -3.04 23.04
N GLU A 304 -5.45 -3.46 22.46
CA GLU A 304 -6.66 -2.62 22.39
C GLU A 304 -7.16 -2.23 23.79
N LYS A 305 -7.16 -3.17 24.75
CA LYS A 305 -7.53 -2.89 26.15
C LYS A 305 -6.54 -1.98 26.87
N ILE A 306 -5.25 -2.11 26.55
CA ILE A 306 -4.19 -1.27 27.13
C ILE A 306 -4.26 0.14 26.56
N CYS A 307 -4.41 0.26 25.25
CA CYS A 307 -4.23 1.52 24.53
C CYS A 307 -5.49 2.33 24.32
N LEU A 308 -6.63 1.70 23.99
CA LEU A 308 -7.76 2.40 23.39
C LEU A 308 -8.84 2.75 24.41
N LEU A 309 -9.17 4.04 24.49
CA LEU A 309 -10.35 4.50 25.21
C LEU A 309 -11.62 3.97 24.51
N GLY A 310 -12.48 3.27 25.25
CA GLY A 310 -13.70 2.67 24.70
C GLY A 310 -13.47 1.37 23.89
N GLY A 311 -12.22 0.90 23.79
CA GLY A 311 -11.89 -0.41 23.21
C GLY A 311 -12.01 -0.51 21.68
N GLY A 312 -12.14 0.60 20.95
CA GLY A 312 -12.33 0.53 19.50
C GLY A 312 -12.18 1.88 18.78
N ALA A 313 -12.39 1.83 17.47
CA ALA A 313 -12.35 3.02 16.61
C ALA A 313 -13.58 3.89 16.81
N VAL A 314 -13.40 5.20 16.72
CA VAL A 314 -14.44 6.22 16.85
C VAL A 314 -14.57 7.03 15.56
N ASP A 315 -15.72 7.69 15.39
CA ASP A 315 -15.92 8.62 14.28
C ASP A 315 -14.91 9.79 14.40
N PRO A 316 -14.44 10.38 13.27
CA PRO A 316 -13.35 11.35 13.27
C PRO A 316 -13.65 12.63 14.07
N GLU A 317 -14.92 12.97 14.27
CA GLU A 317 -15.37 14.09 15.11
C GLU A 317 -15.17 13.82 16.61
N GLN A 318 -15.10 12.55 17.01
CA GLN A 318 -14.92 12.11 18.40
C GLN A 318 -13.44 11.83 18.74
N VAL A 319 -12.52 12.04 17.79
CA VAL A 319 -11.08 11.93 18.06
C VAL A 319 -10.62 13.17 18.81
N HIS A 320 -10.17 12.98 20.05
CA HIS A 320 -9.80 14.07 20.96
C HIS A 320 -8.44 14.69 20.60
N ASP A 321 -7.46 13.87 20.22
CA ASP A 321 -6.13 14.34 19.85
C ASP A 321 -6.04 14.60 18.35
N SER A 322 -5.95 15.88 18.00
CA SER A 322 -5.81 16.32 16.61
C SER A 322 -4.56 15.77 15.90
N SER A 323 -3.51 15.42 16.64
CA SER A 323 -2.26 14.89 16.06
C SER A 323 -2.41 13.49 15.45
N VAL A 324 -3.43 12.74 15.87
CA VAL A 324 -3.75 11.39 15.36
C VAL A 324 -5.08 11.36 14.59
N LYS A 325 -5.66 12.53 14.31
CA LYS A 325 -6.91 12.60 13.55
C LYS A 325 -6.67 12.13 12.10
N PRO A 326 -7.41 11.12 11.61
CA PRO A 326 -7.22 10.60 10.27
C PRO A 326 -7.65 11.64 9.22
N PHE A 327 -6.91 11.69 8.12
CA PHE A 327 -7.25 12.51 6.96
C PHE A 327 -8.61 12.06 6.37
N GLN A 328 -9.49 13.01 6.10
CA GLN A 328 -10.79 12.78 5.49
C GLN A 328 -10.73 13.18 4.01
N TYR A 329 -11.35 12.38 3.14
CA TYR A 329 -11.36 12.65 1.70
C TYR A 329 -12.62 12.09 1.04
N GLY A 330 -13.13 12.83 0.06
CA GLY A 330 -14.38 12.53 -0.61
C GLY A 330 -15.54 12.42 0.37
N THR A 331 -16.38 11.39 0.21
CA THR A 331 -17.56 11.16 1.07
C THR A 331 -17.34 10.06 2.11
N ALA A 332 -16.12 9.55 2.21
CA ALA A 332 -15.78 8.47 3.12
C ALA A 332 -15.49 8.98 4.53
N VAL A 333 -16.17 8.41 5.54
CA VAL A 333 -15.89 8.67 6.95
C VAL A 333 -14.80 7.71 7.44
N ILE A 334 -13.58 8.24 7.59
CA ILE A 334 -12.42 7.47 8.08
C ILE A 334 -12.36 7.57 9.61
N GLN A 335 -12.43 6.41 10.26
CA GLN A 335 -12.43 6.30 11.72
C GLN A 335 -11.04 6.47 12.31
N GLY A 336 -10.97 6.98 13.54
CA GLY A 336 -9.75 7.16 14.32
C GLY A 336 -9.84 6.49 15.69
N TYR A 337 -8.88 6.80 16.57
CA TYR A 337 -8.77 6.17 17.88
C TYR A 337 -8.47 7.22 18.96
N ASN A 338 -8.91 6.94 20.19
CA ASN A 338 -8.56 7.73 21.38
C ASN A 338 -7.68 6.88 22.30
N ILE A 339 -6.60 7.44 22.83
CA ILE A 339 -5.73 6.75 23.79
C ILE A 339 -6.34 6.84 25.19
N ARG A 340 -6.23 5.76 25.96
CA ARG A 340 -6.66 5.71 27.36
C ARG A 340 -5.83 6.68 28.21
N PRO A 341 -6.44 7.49 29.09
CA PRO A 341 -5.69 8.39 29.96
C PRO A 341 -4.91 7.62 31.05
N GLY A 342 -3.92 8.27 31.67
CA GLY A 342 -3.18 7.72 32.82
C GLY A 342 -2.16 6.61 32.51
N LEU A 343 -1.78 6.45 31.23
CA LEU A 343 -0.70 5.54 30.84
C LEU A 343 0.66 6.14 31.21
N ASN A 344 1.62 5.30 31.59
CA ASN A 344 3.02 5.74 31.70
C ASN A 344 3.57 6.12 30.31
N ASN A 345 4.69 6.86 30.29
CA ASN A 345 5.26 7.42 29.07
C ASN A 345 5.55 6.36 27.99
N ASP A 346 6.14 5.22 28.37
CA ASP A 346 6.51 4.16 27.42
C ASP A 346 5.27 3.52 26.77
N THR A 347 4.24 3.24 27.58
CA THR A 347 2.98 2.67 27.10
C THR A 347 2.23 3.67 26.24
N HIS A 348 2.18 4.94 26.65
CA HIS A 348 1.57 6.00 25.86
C HIS A 348 2.26 6.12 24.49
N HIS A 349 3.59 6.13 24.46
CA HIS A 349 4.37 6.20 23.23
C HIS A 349 4.13 4.99 22.31
N LEU A 350 4.07 3.77 22.87
CA LEU A 350 3.69 2.57 22.13
C LEU A 350 2.31 2.74 21.49
N CYS A 351 1.30 3.12 22.28
CA CYS A 351 -0.08 3.29 21.81
C CYS A 351 -0.20 4.38 20.74
N GLN A 352 0.48 5.51 20.92
CA GLN A 352 0.54 6.60 19.95
C GLN A 352 1.05 6.11 18.60
N ARG A 353 2.17 5.39 18.58
CA ARG A 353 2.75 4.84 17.34
C ARG A 353 1.81 3.86 16.65
N MET A 354 1.04 3.07 17.40
CA MET A 354 0.06 2.13 16.83
C MET A 354 -1.15 2.80 16.17
N ILE A 355 -1.53 4.01 16.61
CA ILE A 355 -2.70 4.72 16.07
C ILE A 355 -2.34 5.86 15.11
N THR A 356 -1.06 6.25 15.02
CA THR A 356 -0.61 7.39 14.21
C THR A 356 -0.93 7.15 12.74
N PRO A 357 -1.75 8.00 12.08
CA PRO A 357 -2.07 7.84 10.68
C PRO A 357 -0.87 8.13 9.78
N GLU A 358 -0.93 7.62 8.55
CA GLU A 358 0.17 7.61 7.58
C GLU A 358 0.81 8.97 7.31
N LEU A 359 0.02 10.03 7.13
CA LEU A 359 0.56 11.36 6.80
C LEU A 359 1.40 11.90 7.95
N GLN A 360 0.88 11.79 9.17
CA GLN A 360 1.55 12.23 10.39
C GLN A 360 2.77 11.38 10.68
N TYR A 361 2.69 10.07 10.50
CA TYR A 361 3.83 9.19 10.73
C TYR A 361 4.94 9.41 9.68
N THR A 362 4.58 9.58 8.40
CA THR A 362 5.55 9.92 7.34
C THR A 362 6.26 11.23 7.67
N ARG A 363 5.51 12.26 8.10
CA ARG A 363 6.07 13.54 8.55
C ARG A 363 7.03 13.38 9.74
N ALA A 364 6.65 12.56 10.72
CA ALA A 364 7.49 12.29 11.89
C ALA A 364 8.79 11.58 11.52
N MET A 365 8.73 10.57 10.64
CA MET A 365 9.91 9.86 10.13
C MET A 365 10.81 10.79 9.31
N TYR A 366 10.23 11.63 8.45
CA TYR A 366 10.99 12.62 7.70
C TYR A 366 11.73 13.59 8.63
N THR A 367 11.01 14.13 9.62
CA THR A 367 11.58 15.07 10.60
C THR A 367 12.69 14.43 11.43
N LYS A 368 12.53 13.16 11.81
CA LYS A 368 13.55 12.39 12.54
C LYS A 368 14.81 12.15 11.68
N GLN A 369 14.64 11.82 10.40
CA GLN A 369 15.75 11.42 9.52
C GLN A 369 16.47 12.61 8.87
N PHE A 370 15.77 13.72 8.61
CA PHE A 370 16.30 14.91 7.94
C PHE A 370 15.97 16.20 8.72
N PRO A 371 16.42 16.33 9.98
CA PRO A 371 16.04 17.46 10.85
C PRO A 371 16.50 18.82 10.32
N ASP A 372 17.61 18.85 9.58
CA ASP A 372 18.19 20.03 8.94
C ASP A 372 17.36 20.56 7.76
N LEU A 373 16.53 19.72 7.16
CA LEU A 373 15.64 20.07 6.04
C LEU A 373 14.25 20.50 6.50
N VAL A 374 13.99 20.45 7.80
CA VAL A 374 12.72 20.88 8.38
C VAL A 374 12.82 22.36 8.79
N PRO A 375 11.99 23.26 8.22
CA PRO A 375 11.99 24.66 8.64
C PRO A 375 11.66 24.80 10.13
N PRO A 376 12.30 25.72 10.88
CA PRO A 376 11.96 25.98 12.27
C PRO A 376 10.49 26.39 12.43
N LEU A 377 9.82 25.92 13.49
CA LEU A 377 8.40 26.14 13.82
C LEU A 377 7.98 27.61 14.03
N LYS A 378 8.84 28.61 13.78
CA LYS A 378 8.60 30.04 14.08
C LYS A 378 7.56 30.74 13.20
N ASN A 379 6.89 30.03 12.29
CA ASN A 379 5.89 30.61 11.40
C ASN A 379 4.65 29.69 11.32
N ILE A 380 3.93 29.57 12.44
CA ILE A 380 2.70 28.77 12.54
C ILE A 380 1.63 29.25 11.55
N ASP A 381 1.59 30.55 11.23
CA ASP A 381 0.67 31.11 10.24
C ASP A 381 1.05 30.73 8.79
N THR A 382 2.34 30.54 8.51
CA THR A 382 2.81 30.03 7.21
C THR A 382 2.68 28.50 7.11
N ILE A 383 2.66 27.78 8.24
CA ILE A 383 2.47 26.32 8.28
C ILE A 383 1.00 25.95 8.06
N ARG A 384 0.03 26.70 8.58
CA ARG A 384 -1.39 26.53 8.21
C ARG A 384 -1.61 26.76 6.72
N ALA A 385 -0.97 27.77 6.15
CA ALA A 385 -0.97 28.00 4.70
C ALA A 385 -0.28 26.86 3.94
N LYS A 386 0.84 26.30 4.41
CA LYS A 386 1.52 25.16 3.75
C LYS A 386 0.83 23.81 3.89
N ILE A 387 0.06 23.60 4.96
CA ILE A 387 -0.81 22.42 5.11
C ILE A 387 -2.00 22.56 4.16
N SER A 388 -2.58 23.77 4.06
CA SER A 388 -3.60 24.07 3.05
C SER A 388 -3.04 23.91 1.63
N ILE A 389 -1.80 24.34 1.38
CA ILE A 389 -1.08 24.21 0.10
C ILE A 389 -0.63 22.76 -0.16
N SER A 390 -0.47 21.88 0.84
CA SER A 390 -0.16 20.46 0.60
C SER A 390 -1.42 19.63 0.31
N THR A 391 -2.56 19.99 0.89
CA THR A 391 -3.88 19.56 0.41
C THR A 391 -4.22 20.17 -0.95
N GLU A 392 -3.86 21.43 -1.19
CA GLU A 392 -3.98 22.04 -2.51
C GLU A 392 -2.91 21.51 -3.47
N LEU A 393 -1.76 20.94 -3.08
CA LEU A 393 -0.81 20.25 -3.97
C LEU A 393 -1.22 18.82 -4.28
N LEU A 394 -2.04 18.24 -3.39
CA LEU A 394 -2.90 17.11 -3.73
C LEU A 394 -4.04 17.52 -4.69
N GLU A 395 -4.38 18.81 -4.82
CA GLU A 395 -5.35 19.36 -5.79
C GLU A 395 -4.72 20.16 -6.96
N THR A 396 -3.42 20.47 -6.95
CA THR A 396 -2.72 21.33 -7.94
C THR A 396 -1.60 20.56 -8.66
N CYS A 397 -1.42 19.28 -8.32
CA CYS A 397 -1.03 18.30 -9.34
C CYS A 397 -2.24 17.83 -10.18
N ASP A 398 -3.44 18.39 -9.96
CA ASP A 398 -4.69 18.11 -10.68
C ASP A 398 -5.15 19.31 -11.56
N LEU A 399 -4.21 20.06 -12.15
CA LEU A 399 -4.45 20.94 -13.31
C LEU A 399 -3.47 20.68 -14.46
#